data_AF-A0A2D9S7Z2-F1
#
_entry.id   AF-A0A2D9S7Z2-F1
#
_cell.length_a   1.000
_cell.length_b   1.000
_cell.length_c   1.000
_cell.angle_alpha   90.00
_cell.angle_beta   90.00
_cell.angle_gamma   90.00
#
_symmetry.space_group_name_H-M   'P 1'
#
loop_
_entity.id
_entity.type
_entity.pdbx_description
1 polymer ?
#
loop_
_entity_poly.entity_id
_entity_poly.type
_entity_poly.pdbx_seq_one_letter_code
_entity_poly.pdbx_strand_id
1 'polypeptide(L)'
;MNKLVNGVVVPLTTEEIAEVEALRAAAPSETDIKWQQIRNQRNRLLLETDWVVTKASDTGVAVSNEWKTYRQALRDVPTQSDPDNITWPTKPS
;
A
#
# COMPACT_ATOMS: atom_id res chain seq x y z
N MET A 1 22.78 -5.24 -22.91
CA MET A 1 21.58 -4.39 -23.04
C MET A 1 21.89 -3.42 -24.18
N ASN A 2 21.00 -3.26 -25.18
CA ASN A 2 21.35 -2.63 -26.46
C ASN A 2 20.44 -1.43 -26.75
N LYS A 3 20.95 -0.43 -27.47
CA LYS A 3 20.20 0.74 -27.94
C LYS A 3 20.14 0.77 -29.47
N LEU A 4 19.12 1.44 -30.01
CA LEU A 4 19.04 1.76 -31.43
C LEU A 4 19.63 3.15 -31.66
N VAL A 5 20.65 3.24 -32.51
CA VAL A 5 21.24 4.50 -32.95
C VAL A 5 21.20 4.52 -34.48
N ASN A 6 20.45 5.47 -35.05
CA ASN A 6 20.30 5.62 -36.50
C ASN A 6 19.87 4.32 -37.23
N GLY A 7 18.99 3.53 -36.60
CA GLY A 7 18.49 2.27 -37.16
C GLY A 7 19.41 1.04 -36.97
N VAL A 8 20.56 1.21 -36.32
CA VAL A 8 21.49 0.10 -36.00
C VAL A 8 21.42 -0.21 -34.50
N VAL A 9 21.34 -1.50 -34.17
CA VAL A 9 21.43 -1.98 -32.78
C VAL A 9 22.89 -1.98 -32.35
N VAL A 10 23.21 -1.17 -31.34
CA VAL A 10 24.55 -1.10 -30.72
C VAL A 10 24.45 -1.45 -29.23
N PRO A 11 25.47 -2.09 -28.64
CA PRO A 11 25.49 -2.33 -27.20
C PRO A 11 25.49 -1.00 -26.43
N LEU A 12 24.84 -0.97 -25.26
CA LEU A 12 24.96 0.15 -24.33
C LEU A 12 26.38 0.23 -23.77
N THR A 13 26.83 1.44 -23.46
CA THR A 13 28.10 1.62 -22.73
C THR A 13 27.95 1.21 -21.27
N THR A 14 29.08 1.03 -20.58
CA THR A 14 29.09 0.70 -19.14
C THR A 14 28.37 1.77 -18.31
N GLU A 15 28.56 3.04 -18.65
CA GLU A 15 27.91 4.18 -17.99
C GLU A 15 26.39 4.15 -18.21
N GLU A 16 25.94 3.90 -19.44
CA GLU A 16 24.51 3.81 -19.76
C GLU A 16 23.85 2.60 -19.09
N ILE A 17 24.55 1.47 -18.98
CA ILE A 17 24.08 0.30 -18.23
C ILE A 17 23.92 0.65 -16.75
N ALA A 18 24.93 1.29 -16.14
CA ALA A 18 24.89 1.68 -14.73
C ALA A 18 23.73 2.65 -14.44
N GLU A 19 23.45 3.59 -15.34
CA GLU A 19 22.32 4.52 -15.22
C GLU A 19 20.97 3.78 -15.28
N VAL A 20 20.80 2.86 -16.23
CA VAL A 20 19.56 2.06 -16.35
C VAL A 20 19.35 1.16 -15.13
N GLU A 21 20.42 0.58 -14.60
CA GLU A 21 20.35 -0.25 -13.38
C GLU A 21 19.99 0.59 -12.15
N ALA A 22 20.56 1.79 -12.00
CA ALA A 22 20.21 2.72 -10.94
C ALA A 22 18.73 3.15 -11.03
N LEU A 23 18.24 3.44 -12.23
CA LEU A 23 16.83 3.76 -12.47
C LEU A 23 15.90 2.59 -12.08
N ARG A 24 16.24 1.36 -12.50
CA ARG A 24 15.48 0.16 -12.14
C ARG A 24 15.49 -0.09 -10.64
N ALA A 25 16.63 0.09 -9.97
CA ALA A 25 16.74 -0.06 -8.53
C ALA A 25 15.92 0.99 -7.77
N ALA A 26 15.71 2.17 -8.35
CA ALA A 26 14.85 3.22 -7.78
C ALA A 26 13.35 3.00 -8.04
N ALA A 27 12.97 2.13 -8.96
CA ALA A 27 11.57 1.81 -9.22
C ALA A 27 10.97 1.02 -8.04
N PRO A 28 9.69 1.24 -7.69
CA PRO A 28 9.01 0.42 -6.68
C PRO A 28 9.10 -1.07 -7.03
N SER A 29 9.47 -1.88 -6.04
CA SER A 29 9.43 -3.34 -6.20
C SER A 29 7.98 -3.83 -6.30
N GLU A 30 7.79 -5.06 -6.76
CA GLU A 30 6.47 -5.71 -6.72
C GLU A 30 5.89 -5.72 -5.30
N THR A 31 6.75 -6.00 -4.31
CA THR A 31 6.42 -5.95 -2.89
C THR A 31 5.93 -4.57 -2.45
N ASP A 32 6.57 -3.49 -2.90
CA ASP A 32 6.14 -2.12 -2.58
C ASP A 32 4.77 -1.81 -3.15
N ILE A 33 4.51 -2.25 -4.39
CA ILE A 33 3.23 -2.07 -5.08
C ILE A 33 2.12 -2.80 -4.31
N LYS A 34 2.34 -4.05 -3.89
CA LYS A 34 1.36 -4.81 -3.09
C LYS A 34 1.06 -4.10 -1.77
N TRP A 35 2.09 -3.64 -1.05
CA TRP A 35 1.89 -2.88 0.19
C TRP A 35 1.13 -1.56 -0.04
N GLN A 36 1.35 -0.89 -1.17
CA GLN A 36 0.57 0.29 -1.54
C GLN A 36 -0.91 -0.04 -1.72
N GLN A 37 -1.23 -1.14 -2.43
CA GLN A 37 -2.61 -1.60 -2.62
C GLN A 37 -3.28 -1.94 -1.29
N ILE A 38 -2.56 -2.64 -0.39
CA ILE A 38 -3.05 -2.99 0.96
C ILE A 38 -3.35 -1.71 1.76
N ARG A 39 -2.46 -0.72 1.75
CA ARG A 39 -2.68 0.56 2.44
C ARG A 39 -3.88 1.31 1.87
N ASN A 40 -4.11 1.23 0.57
CA ASN A 40 -5.28 1.83 -0.08
C ASN A 40 -6.58 1.14 0.36
N GLN A 41 -6.61 -0.19 0.41
CA GLN A 41 -7.76 -0.95 0.89
C GLN A 41 -8.06 -0.63 2.36
N ARG A 42 -7.03 -0.58 3.21
CA ARG A 42 -7.16 -0.13 4.60
C ARG A 42 -7.78 1.27 4.69
N ASN A 43 -7.28 2.23 3.91
CA ASN A 43 -7.78 3.60 3.92
C ASN A 43 -9.27 3.63 3.53
N ARG A 44 -9.67 2.86 2.52
CA ARG A 44 -11.07 2.70 2.13
C ARG A 44 -11.94 2.17 3.28
N LEU A 45 -11.53 1.09 3.95
CA LEU A 45 -12.29 0.49 5.05
C LEU A 45 -12.39 1.43 6.28
N LEU A 46 -11.34 2.19 6.57
CA LEU A 46 -11.38 3.24 7.59
C LEU A 46 -12.33 4.37 7.22
N LEU A 47 -12.36 4.78 5.94
CA LEU A 47 -13.28 5.81 5.46
C LEU A 47 -14.74 5.34 5.55
N GLU A 48 -15.03 4.10 5.14
CA GLU A 48 -16.38 3.51 5.22
C GLU A 48 -16.95 3.44 6.64
N THR A 49 -16.09 3.53 7.65
CA THR A 49 -16.47 3.45 9.07
C THR A 49 -16.22 4.75 9.82
N ASP A 50 -15.90 5.83 9.11
CA ASP A 50 -15.61 7.13 9.72
C ASP A 50 -16.82 7.73 10.43
N TRP A 51 -18.02 7.49 9.88
CA TRP A 51 -19.30 7.88 10.48
C TRP A 51 -19.47 7.40 11.92
N VAL A 52 -18.83 6.30 12.32
CA VAL A 52 -18.91 5.77 13.68
C VAL A 52 -18.30 6.76 14.68
N VAL A 53 -17.17 7.37 14.31
CA VAL A 53 -16.49 8.36 15.14
C VAL A 53 -17.26 9.68 15.13
N THR A 54 -17.75 10.10 13.97
CA THR A 54 -18.59 11.30 13.84
C THR A 54 -19.84 11.19 14.71
N LYS A 55 -20.58 10.08 14.60
CA LYS A 55 -21.77 9.81 15.42
C LYS A 55 -21.46 9.84 16.92
N ALA A 56 -20.32 9.28 17.33
CA ALA A 56 -19.93 9.29 18.73
C ALA A 56 -19.66 10.71 19.25
N SER A 57 -19.02 11.54 18.43
CA SER A 57 -18.80 12.96 18.74
C SER A 57 -20.13 13.73 18.82
N ASP A 58 -21.01 13.55 17.85
CA ASP A 58 -22.27 14.30 17.76
C ASP A 58 -23.26 13.95 18.88
N THR A 59 -23.29 12.68 19.30
CA THR A 59 -24.23 12.18 20.31
C THR A 59 -23.66 12.20 21.72
N GLY A 60 -22.35 12.42 21.88
CA GLY A 60 -21.64 12.23 23.14
C GLY A 60 -21.54 10.78 23.61
N VAL A 61 -22.06 9.82 22.82
CA VAL A 61 -21.98 8.39 23.13
C VAL A 61 -20.67 7.84 22.61
N ALA A 62 -19.85 7.26 23.49
CA ALA A 62 -18.55 6.73 23.10
C ALA A 62 -18.66 5.62 22.02
N VAL A 63 -17.66 5.56 21.13
CA VAL A 63 -17.51 4.45 20.16
C VAL A 63 -17.44 3.11 20.90
N SER A 64 -18.22 2.13 20.43
CA SER A 64 -18.22 0.78 21.03
C SER A 64 -16.84 0.14 20.98
N ASN A 65 -16.59 -0.81 21.88
CA ASN A 65 -15.31 -1.53 21.91
C ASN A 65 -15.08 -2.33 20.62
N GLU A 66 -16.12 -2.91 20.03
CA GLU A 66 -16.03 -3.65 18.77
C GLU A 66 -15.54 -2.76 17.62
N TRP A 67 -16.09 -1.54 17.52
CA TRP A 67 -15.66 -0.57 16.51
C TRP A 67 -14.24 -0.05 16.75
N LYS A 68 -13.85 0.16 18.01
CA LYS A 68 -12.46 0.52 18.37
C LYS A 68 -11.50 -0.58 17.95
N THR A 69 -11.79 -1.82 18.32
CA THR A 69 -10.97 -3.00 17.98
C THR A 69 -10.87 -3.17 16.47
N TYR A 70 -11.99 -3.09 15.75
CA TYR A 70 -12.00 -3.21 14.28
C TYR A 70 -11.16 -2.13 13.61
N ARG A 71 -11.38 -0.85 13.96
CA ARG A 71 -10.62 0.26 13.35
C ARG A 71 -9.15 0.23 13.72
N GLN A 72 -8.79 -0.26 14.92
CA GLN A 72 -7.40 -0.47 15.30
C GLN A 72 -6.76 -1.60 14.48
N ALA A 73 -7.42 -2.75 14.39
CA ALA A 73 -6.95 -3.88 13.59
C ALA A 73 -6.74 -3.50 12.12
N LEU A 74 -7.59 -2.64 11.54
CA LEU A 74 -7.34 -2.07 10.20
C LEU A 74 -6.04 -1.27 10.13
N ARG A 75 -5.78 -0.39 11.12
CA ARG A 75 -4.54 0.41 11.15
C ARG A 75 -3.30 -0.46 11.27
N ASP A 76 -3.42 -1.60 11.93
CA ASP A 76 -2.33 -2.55 12.17
C ASP A 76 -2.08 -3.49 10.97
N VAL A 77 -2.95 -3.52 9.96
CA VAL A 77 -2.77 -4.38 8.75
C VAL A 77 -1.37 -4.26 8.12
N PRO A 78 -0.76 -3.08 7.92
CA PRO A 78 0.57 -2.96 7.32
C PRO A 78 1.73 -3.43 8.23
N THR A 79 1.46 -3.91 9.44
CA THR A 79 2.46 -4.51 10.33
C THR A 79 2.61 -6.01 10.11
N GLN A 80 1.72 -6.63 9.32
CA GLN A 80 1.87 -8.01 8.88
C GLN A 80 3.12 -8.17 8.00
N SER A 81 3.68 -9.37 7.97
CA SER A 81 4.95 -9.63 7.28
C SER A 81 4.81 -9.98 5.81
N ASP A 82 3.65 -10.49 5.39
CA ASP A 82 3.43 -11.07 4.07
C ASP A 82 2.32 -10.34 3.31
N PRO A 83 2.65 -9.54 2.28
CA PRO A 83 1.66 -8.85 1.47
C PRO A 83 0.82 -9.78 0.58
N ASP A 84 1.25 -11.02 0.35
CA ASP A 84 0.50 -12.02 -0.41
C ASP A 84 -0.50 -12.79 0.46
N ASN A 85 -0.41 -12.66 1.78
CA ASN A 85 -1.27 -13.35 2.75
C ASN A 85 -1.75 -12.42 3.88
N ILE A 86 -2.55 -11.43 3.52
CA ILE A 86 -3.10 -10.46 4.47
C ILE A 86 -4.38 -10.98 5.13
N THR A 87 -4.39 -10.97 6.47
CA THR A 87 -5.60 -11.18 7.26
C THR A 87 -6.29 -9.84 7.51
N TRP A 88 -7.54 -9.71 7.08
CA TRP A 88 -8.39 -8.53 7.31
C TRP A 88 -9.34 -8.74 8.49
N PRO A 89 -9.57 -7.72 9.35
CA PRO A 89 -10.52 -7.85 10.43
C PRO A 89 -11.96 -7.91 9.89
N THR A 90 -12.81 -8.67 10.58
CA THR A 90 -14.25 -8.74 10.27
C THR A 90 -14.97 -7.51 10.81
N LYS A 91 -15.78 -6.87 9.97
CA LYS A 91 -16.55 -5.70 10.34
C LYS A 91 -17.60 -6.04 11.42
N PRO A 92 -17.74 -5.24 12.49
CA PRO A 92 -18.82 -5.37 13.46
C PRO A 92 -20.21 -5.19 12.83
N SER A 93 -21.24 -5.72 13.51
CA SER A 93 -22.66 -5.54 13.14
C SER A 93 -23.23 -4.22 13.66
#